data_AF-A0A348V9P4-F1
#
_entry.id   AF-A0A348V9P4-F1
#
_cell.length_a   1.000
_cell.length_b   1.000
_cell.length_c   1.000
_cell.angle_alpha   90.00
_cell.angle_beta   90.00
_cell.angle_gamma   90.00
#
_symmetry.space_group_name_H-M   'P 1'
#
loop_
_entity.id
_entity.type
_entity.pdbx_description
1 polymer ?
#
loop_
_entity_poly.entity_id
_entity_poly.type
_entity_poly.pdbx_seq_one_letter_code
_entity_poly.pdbx_strand_id
1 'polypeptide(L)'
;MISYGDTTRNLQWKEEVYVRFSGLHYFNTDDTTRYTNFYSTPEEIVYIGPVNTSTKSNYTTPGWVVPLSYVGHTGKVKMIIPFNMGSSYDQSKYEPTYYDMVQYRFENQY
;
A
#
# COMPACT_ATOMS: atom_id res chain seq x y z
N MET A 1 15.60 -0.56 3.73
CA MET A 1 16.09 -0.27 2.36
C MET A 1 14.92 -0.40 1.40
N ILE A 2 14.72 0.60 0.54
CA ILE A 2 13.74 0.58 -0.57
C ILE A 2 14.29 -0.32 -1.69
N SER A 3 13.43 -1.10 -2.34
CA SER A 3 13.85 -2.10 -3.32
C SER A 3 12.72 -2.43 -4.29
N TYR A 4 13.06 -2.73 -5.54
CA TYR A 4 12.11 -3.22 -6.54
C TYR A 4 11.57 -4.62 -6.22
N GLY A 5 12.28 -5.42 -5.41
CA GLY A 5 11.91 -6.82 -5.17
C GLY A 5 12.16 -7.72 -6.40
N ASP A 6 11.54 -8.89 -6.41
CA ASP A 6 11.59 -9.83 -7.54
C ASP A 6 10.54 -9.46 -8.59
N THR A 7 11.00 -8.85 -9.67
CA THR A 7 10.18 -8.40 -10.81
C THR A 7 10.11 -9.42 -11.95
N THR A 8 10.55 -10.66 -11.74
CA THR A 8 10.53 -11.70 -12.79
C THR A 8 9.12 -12.17 -13.13
N ARG A 9 8.18 -12.05 -12.18
CA ARG A 9 6.78 -12.42 -12.33
C ARG A 9 5.88 -11.23 -12.06
N ASN A 10 5.00 -10.95 -13.02
CA ASN A 10 4.00 -9.91 -12.87
C ASN A 10 2.82 -10.41 -12.02
N LEU A 11 2.23 -9.49 -11.28
CA LEU A 11 0.99 -9.69 -10.53
C LEU A 11 -0.17 -10.05 -11.46
N GLN A 12 -0.91 -11.11 -11.10
CA GLN A 12 -2.03 -11.61 -11.89
C GLN A 12 -3.36 -11.05 -11.39
N TRP A 13 -4.36 -11.03 -12.27
CA TRP A 13 -5.72 -10.63 -11.89
C TRP A 13 -6.26 -11.58 -10.80
N LYS A 14 -6.87 -10.97 -9.76
CA LYS A 14 -7.36 -11.62 -8.52
C LYS A 14 -6.30 -12.26 -7.64
N GLU A 15 -5.03 -11.94 -7.85
CA GLU A 15 -3.98 -12.39 -6.94
C GLU A 15 -4.02 -11.59 -5.63
N GLU A 16 -3.82 -12.29 -4.51
CA GLU A 16 -3.70 -11.68 -3.19
C GLU A 16 -2.30 -11.09 -2.97
N VAL A 17 -2.27 -9.89 -2.40
CA VAL A 17 -1.05 -9.19 -2.02
C VAL A 17 -1.14 -8.80 -0.55
N TYR A 18 -0.17 -9.27 0.23
CA TYR A 18 -0.02 -8.91 1.63
C TYR A 18 0.87 -7.69 1.79
N VAL A 19 0.37 -6.70 2.51
CA VAL A 19 1.01 -5.42 2.74
C VAL A 19 1.46 -5.32 4.20
N ARG A 20 2.75 -5.05 4.37
CA ARG A 20 3.34 -4.65 5.66
C ARG A 20 3.83 -3.22 5.57
N PHE A 21 3.64 -2.41 6.60
CA PHE A 21 4.10 -1.03 6.62
C PHE A 21 4.66 -0.61 7.97
N SER A 22 5.50 0.42 7.94
CA SER A 22 6.01 1.09 9.13
C SER A 22 6.15 2.59 8.90
N GLY A 23 6.18 3.33 10.01
CA GLY A 23 6.37 4.78 10.02
C GLY A 23 5.20 5.54 9.42
N LEU A 24 4.01 4.94 9.41
CA LEU A 24 2.78 5.64 9.05
C LEU A 24 2.62 6.84 10.00
N HIS A 25 2.46 8.04 9.45
CA HIS A 25 2.07 9.23 10.19
C HIS A 25 1.21 10.15 9.34
N TYR A 26 0.41 10.97 10.04
CA TYR A 26 -0.47 11.97 9.47
C TYR A 26 0.22 13.33 9.47
N PHE A 27 -0.12 14.17 8.49
CA PHE A 27 0.52 15.49 8.33
C PHE A 27 -0.29 16.64 8.92
N ASN A 28 -1.62 16.54 8.95
CA ASN A 28 -2.46 17.69 9.28
C ASN A 28 -2.80 17.78 10.78
N THR A 29 -2.28 16.84 11.58
CA THR A 29 -2.46 16.83 13.03
C THR A 29 -1.09 16.98 13.71
N ASP A 30 -1.09 17.46 14.95
CA ASP A 30 0.11 17.41 15.82
C ASP A 30 0.41 15.97 16.29
N ASP A 31 -0.07 14.96 15.56
CA ASP A 31 0.14 13.56 15.87
C ASP A 31 1.59 13.16 15.55
N THR A 32 2.37 12.96 16.60
CA THR A 32 3.75 12.48 16.49
C THR A 32 3.85 10.96 16.41
N THR A 33 2.71 10.25 16.47
CA THR A 33 2.67 8.79 16.52
C THR A 33 3.14 8.18 15.20
N ARG A 34 3.92 7.11 15.31
CA ARG A 34 4.39 6.32 14.17
C ARG A 34 3.74 4.95 14.23
N TYR A 35 2.82 4.71 13.30
CA TYR A 35 2.07 3.46 13.23
C TYR A 35 2.81 2.42 12.37
N THR A 36 2.55 1.16 12.69
CA THR A 36 3.14 -0.01 12.03
C THR A 36 2.17 -1.18 12.14
N ASN A 37 2.15 -2.05 11.14
CA ASN A 37 1.37 -3.29 11.20
C ASN A 37 2.26 -4.53 11.31
N PHE A 38 3.57 -4.42 11.57
CA PHE A 38 4.49 -5.59 11.61
C PHE A 38 4.16 -6.65 12.68
N TYR A 39 3.40 -6.26 13.72
CA TYR A 39 3.03 -7.14 14.83
C TYR A 39 1.57 -7.64 14.76
N SER A 40 0.83 -7.29 13.71
CA SER A 40 -0.55 -7.71 13.47
C SER A 40 -0.66 -8.68 12.28
N THR A 41 -1.87 -9.02 11.86
CA THR A 41 -2.12 -9.61 10.53
C THR A 41 -1.70 -8.59 9.45
N PRO A 42 -1.07 -9.02 8.33
CA PRO A 42 -0.82 -8.12 7.21
C PRO A 42 -2.13 -7.61 6.62
N GLU A 43 -2.08 -6.45 5.96
CA GLU A 43 -3.23 -5.96 5.20
C GLU A 43 -3.31 -6.71 3.87
N GLU A 44 -4.51 -7.00 3.41
CA GLU A 44 -4.74 -7.78 2.20
C GLU A 44 -5.30 -6.93 1.07
N ILE A 45 -4.76 -7.11 -0.13
CA ILE A 45 -5.24 -6.51 -1.37
C ILE A 45 -5.52 -7.63 -2.36
N VAL A 46 -6.74 -7.69 -2.89
CA VAL A 46 -7.04 -8.49 -4.08
C VAL A 46 -6.73 -7.63 -5.30
N TYR A 47 -5.67 -7.94 -6.02
CA TYR A 47 -5.24 -7.14 -7.16
C TYR A 47 -6.15 -7.36 -8.37
N ILE A 48 -6.90 -6.32 -8.75
CA ILE A 48 -7.78 -6.34 -9.91
C ILE A 48 -7.23 -5.52 -11.10
N GLY A 49 -5.98 -5.06 -11.01
CA GLY A 49 -5.30 -4.25 -12.02
C GLY A 49 -4.82 -2.87 -11.53
N PRO A 50 -4.08 -2.12 -12.37
CA PRO A 50 -3.56 -0.81 -12.00
C PRO A 50 -4.66 0.16 -11.60
N VAL A 51 -4.36 1.11 -10.72
CA VAL A 51 -5.32 2.12 -10.27
C VAL A 51 -5.68 3.07 -11.41
N ASN A 52 -6.96 3.11 -11.77
CA ASN A 52 -7.56 4.01 -12.75
C ASN A 52 -9.00 4.35 -12.35
N THR A 53 -9.72 5.09 -13.19
CA THR A 53 -11.11 5.51 -12.92
C THR A 53 -12.09 4.35 -12.69
N SER A 54 -11.83 3.18 -13.26
CA SER A 54 -12.68 1.99 -13.13
C SER A 54 -12.27 1.06 -11.98
N THR A 55 -10.99 1.01 -11.62
CA THR A 55 -10.48 0.09 -10.59
C THR A 55 -10.37 0.73 -9.21
N LYS A 56 -10.16 2.05 -9.13
CA LYS A 56 -9.86 2.77 -7.88
C LYS A 56 -10.84 2.45 -6.74
N SER A 57 -12.13 2.47 -7.00
CA SER A 57 -13.17 2.29 -5.98
C SER A 57 -13.25 0.87 -5.40
N ASN A 58 -12.56 -0.10 -6.00
CA ASN A 58 -12.52 -1.48 -5.52
C ASN A 58 -11.40 -1.72 -4.49
N TYR A 59 -10.52 -0.74 -4.28
CA TYR A 59 -9.43 -0.83 -3.33
C TYR A 59 -9.73 -0.01 -2.08
N THR A 60 -9.58 -0.62 -0.90
CA THR A 60 -9.73 0.05 0.40
C THR A 60 -8.74 1.21 0.56
N THR A 61 -7.50 1.00 0.12
CA THR A 61 -6.43 2.01 0.12
C THR A 61 -5.77 2.03 -1.27
N PRO A 62 -6.35 2.75 -2.26
CA PRO A 62 -5.87 2.73 -3.63
C PRO A 62 -4.39 3.13 -3.78
N GLY A 63 -3.90 4.02 -2.92
CA GLY A 63 -2.50 4.47 -2.94
C GLY A 63 -1.48 3.34 -2.74
N TRP A 64 -1.83 2.28 -2.01
CA TRP A 64 -0.96 1.10 -1.86
C TRP A 64 -0.81 0.29 -3.14
N VAL A 65 -1.74 0.41 -4.09
CA VAL A 65 -1.75 -0.38 -5.32
C VAL A 65 -0.91 0.27 -6.42
N VAL A 66 -0.75 1.60 -6.40
CA VAL A 66 -0.02 2.35 -7.44
C VAL A 66 1.39 1.79 -7.71
N PRO A 67 2.21 1.44 -6.69
CA PRO A 67 3.54 0.91 -6.93
C PRO A 67 3.57 -0.51 -7.49
N LEU A 68 2.49 -1.28 -7.41
CA LEU A 68 2.44 -2.69 -7.85
C LEU A 68 2.63 -2.87 -9.36
N SER A 69 2.55 -1.79 -10.15
CA SER A 69 2.94 -1.79 -11.57
C SER A 69 4.46 -1.65 -11.79
N TYR A 70 5.24 -1.41 -10.74
CA TYR A 70 6.67 -1.10 -10.80
C TYR A 70 7.51 -1.96 -9.85
N VAL A 71 6.92 -2.53 -8.81
CA VAL A 71 7.61 -3.40 -7.85
C VAL A 71 7.08 -4.83 -7.92
N GLY A 72 7.97 -5.76 -7.63
CA GLY A 72 7.70 -7.18 -7.61
C GLY A 72 7.58 -7.76 -6.20
N HIS A 73 7.65 -9.09 -6.08
CA HIS A 73 7.52 -9.78 -4.80
C HIS A 73 8.64 -9.34 -3.84
N THR A 74 8.32 -9.09 -2.58
CA THR A 74 9.18 -8.45 -1.56
C THR A 74 9.58 -6.99 -1.83
N GLY A 75 9.00 -6.35 -2.85
CA GLY A 75 9.21 -4.94 -3.15
C GLY A 75 8.91 -4.04 -1.95
N LYS A 76 9.71 -2.98 -1.79
CA LYS A 76 9.64 -2.03 -0.67
C LYS A 76 9.69 -0.61 -1.18
N VAL A 77 8.71 0.20 -0.81
CA VAL A 77 8.57 1.60 -1.25
C VAL A 77 8.37 2.54 -0.06
N LYS A 78 8.68 3.81 -0.25
CA LYS A 78 8.37 4.91 0.67
C LYS A 78 7.40 5.83 -0.05
N MET A 79 6.34 6.26 0.62
CA MET A 79 5.22 6.92 -0.08
C MET A 79 4.58 8.01 0.76
N ILE A 80 4.08 9.03 0.06
CA ILE A 80 3.05 9.94 0.54
C ILE A 80 1.77 9.59 -0.23
N ILE A 81 0.70 9.29 0.48
CA ILE A 81 -0.62 9.02 -0.11
C ILE A 81 -1.53 10.22 0.18
N PRO A 82 -2.07 10.89 -0.85
CA PRO A 82 -3.07 11.94 -0.62
C PRO A 82 -4.37 11.33 -0.07
N PHE A 83 -5.13 12.10 0.72
CA PHE A 83 -6.32 11.61 1.42
C PHE A 83 -7.30 10.88 0.49
N ASN A 84 -7.50 11.35 -0.74
CA ASN A 84 -8.42 10.77 -1.72
C ASN A 84 -7.97 9.42 -2.32
N MET A 85 -6.80 8.92 -1.90
CA MET A 85 -6.21 7.63 -2.26
C MET A 85 -5.85 6.80 -1.01
N GLY A 86 -6.12 7.33 0.18
CA GLY A 86 -5.93 6.66 1.47
C GLY A 86 -7.09 5.75 1.84
N SER A 87 -7.07 5.28 3.08
CA SER A 87 -8.16 4.50 3.67
C SER A 87 -9.46 5.32 3.78
N SER A 88 -10.58 4.67 4.09
CA SER A 88 -11.84 5.37 4.37
C SER A 88 -11.71 6.39 5.52
N TYR A 89 -10.85 6.11 6.50
CA TYR A 89 -10.55 7.05 7.58
C TYR A 89 -9.85 8.30 7.05
N ASP A 90 -8.76 8.11 6.30
CA ASP A 90 -7.96 9.18 5.71
C ASP A 90 -8.82 10.09 4.83
N GLN A 91 -9.68 9.49 4.01
CA GLN A 91 -10.63 10.20 3.15
C GLN A 91 -11.62 11.04 3.97
N SER A 92 -12.19 10.48 5.05
CA SER A 92 -13.16 11.19 5.89
C SER A 92 -12.57 12.37 6.66
N LYS A 93 -11.26 12.31 6.94
CA LYS A 93 -10.52 13.34 7.69
C LYS A 93 -9.73 14.30 6.79
N TYR A 94 -9.74 14.07 5.48
CA TYR A 94 -8.90 14.80 4.52
C TYR A 94 -7.41 14.71 4.87
N GLU A 95 -7.00 13.59 5.46
CA GLU A 95 -5.64 13.36 5.96
C GLU A 95 -4.76 12.69 4.90
N PRO A 96 -3.70 13.34 4.41
CA PRO A 96 -2.65 12.65 3.70
C PRO A 96 -1.81 11.84 4.70
N THR A 97 -1.26 10.73 4.23
CA THR A 97 -0.44 9.83 5.03
C THR A 97 0.94 9.67 4.43
N TYR A 98 1.95 9.54 5.28
CA TYR A 98 3.28 9.12 4.85
C TYR A 98 3.62 7.78 5.47
N TYR A 99 4.26 6.93 4.67
CA TYR A 99 4.81 5.65 5.09
C TYR A 99 6.32 5.65 4.89
N ASP A 100 7.10 5.39 5.95
CA ASP A 100 8.55 5.19 5.83
C ASP A 100 8.88 3.97 4.97
N MET A 101 8.03 2.94 5.07
CA MET A 101 8.12 1.73 4.27
C MET A 101 6.74 1.10 4.10
N VAL A 102 6.45 0.67 2.88
CA VAL A 102 5.40 -0.29 2.52
C VAL A 102 6.10 -1.45 1.80
N GLN A 103 5.86 -2.67 2.27
CA GLN A 103 6.41 -3.90 1.73
C GLN A 103 5.28 -4.78 1.20
N TYR A 104 5.49 -5.37 0.03
CA TYR A 104 4.54 -6.26 -0.63
C TYR A 104 5.02 -7.70 -0.63
N ARG A 105 4.10 -8.64 -0.42
CA ARG A 105 4.31 -10.07 -0.67
C ARG A 105 3.15 -10.61 -1.49
N PHE A 106 3.47 -11.20 -2.63
CA PHE A 106 2.47 -11.75 -3.54
C PHE A 106 2.22 -13.21 -3.16
N GLU A 107 0.96 -13.62 -3.05
CA GLU A 107 0.54 -14.95 -2.58
C GLU A 107 1.11 -16.08 -3.45
N ASN A 108 1.22 -15.89 -4.77
CA ASN A 108 1.73 -16.93 -5.68
C ASN A 108 3.25 -17.18 -5.59
N GLN A 109 3.93 -16.47 -4.68
CA GLN A 109 5.37 -16.46 -4.45
C GLN A 109 5.70 -16.53 -2.96
N TYR A 110 4.72 -16.81 -2.10
CA TYR A 110 4.91 -16.91 -0.65
C TYR A 110 5.46 -18.27 -0.21
#